data_AF-A0A257A355-F1
#
_entry.id   AF-A0A257A355-F1
#
_cell.length_a   1.000
_cell.length_b   1.000
_cell.length_c   1.000
_cell.angle_alpha   90.00
_cell.angle_beta   90.00
_cell.angle_gamma   90.00
#
_symmetry.space_group_name_H-M   'P 1'
#
loop_
_entity.id
_entity.type
_entity.pdbx_description
1 polymer ?
#
loop_
_entity_poly.entity_id
_entity_poly.type
_entity_poly.pdbx_seq_one_letter_code
_entity_poly.pdbx_strand_id
1 'polypeptide(L)'
;MNFKVGSKEFAVIMGPNGSGKSTLVRIMAGLIPKFHHGELRGNVRVGGIDVLKKPEEVFKVAGFIFEDPERSIFRTMQLRVK
;
A
#
# COMPACT_ATOMS: atom_id res chain seq x y z
N MET A 1 7.64 10.99 8.44
CA MET A 1 8.29 9.67 8.63
C MET A 1 8.98 9.31 7.34
N ASN A 2 10.24 8.86 7.40
CA ASN A 2 11.04 8.47 6.24
C ASN A 2 11.61 7.07 6.49
N PHE A 3 11.46 6.17 5.53
CA PHE A 3 12.10 4.85 5.53
C PHE A 3 12.25 4.36 4.09
N LYS A 4 13.10 3.37 3.90
CA LYS A 4 13.31 2.68 2.62
C LYS A 4 13.48 1.20 2.92
N VAL A 5 12.90 0.37 2.07
CA VAL A 5 13.11 -1.08 2.06
C VAL A 5 13.69 -1.44 0.70
N GLY A 6 14.85 -2.09 0.71
CA GLY A 6 15.59 -2.52 -0.46
C GLY A 6 15.03 -3.79 -1.10
N SER A 7 15.56 -4.13 -2.27
CA SER A 7 15.31 -5.44 -2.87
C SER A 7 15.89 -6.53 -1.96
N LYS A 8 15.17 -7.66 -1.83
CA LYS A 8 15.54 -8.80 -0.99
C LYS A 8 15.59 -8.50 0.52
N GLU A 9 15.05 -7.37 0.96
CA GLU A 9 14.88 -7.07 2.37
C GLU A 9 13.49 -7.49 2.85
N PHE A 10 13.45 -7.93 4.10
CA PHE A 10 12.20 -8.19 4.83
C PHE A 10 12.11 -7.18 5.98
N ALA A 11 11.03 -6.43 6.03
CA ALA A 11 10.81 -5.39 7.03
C ALA A 11 9.49 -5.64 7.77
N VAL A 12 9.49 -5.35 9.07
CA VAL A 12 8.29 -5.43 9.92
C VAL A 12 7.95 -4.04 10.44
N ILE A 13 6.69 -3.64 10.31
CA ILE A 13 6.18 -2.39 10.89
C ILE A 13 5.48 -2.75 12.21
N MET A 14 6.04 -2.28 13.33
CA MET A 14 5.49 -2.50 14.67
C MET A 14 5.05 -1.19 15.32
N GLY A 15 4.09 -1.25 16.24
CA GLY A 15 3.62 -0.11 17.00
C GLY A 15 2.22 -0.31 17.60
N PRO A 16 1.77 0.56 18.52
CA PRO A 16 0.47 0.47 19.17
C PRO A 16 -0.72 0.49 18.20
N ASN A 17 -1.89 0.01 18.64
CA ASN A 17 -3.12 0.18 17.87
C ASN A 17 -3.40 1.66 17.62
N GLY A 18 -3.86 2.00 16.41
CA GLY A 18 -4.07 3.39 16.00
C GLY A 18 -2.82 4.15 15.56
N SER A 19 -1.61 3.58 15.65
CA SER A 19 -0.38 4.28 15.24
C SER A 19 -0.21 4.50 13.72
N GLY A 20 -1.20 4.11 12.91
CA GLY A 20 -1.21 4.33 11.46
C GLY A 20 -0.55 3.25 10.61
N LYS A 21 -0.24 2.06 11.16
CA LYS A 21 0.40 0.95 10.40
C LYS A 21 -0.41 0.53 9.18
N SER A 22 -1.70 0.21 9.37
CA SER A 22 -2.57 -0.18 8.26
C SER A 22 -2.78 0.98 7.27
N THR A 23 -2.77 2.22 7.75
CA THR A 23 -2.80 3.43 6.89
C THR A 23 -1.56 3.49 6.01
N LEU A 24 -0.36 3.28 6.59
CA LEU A 24 0.90 3.27 5.86
C LEU A 24 0.94 2.17 4.79
N VAL A 25 0.52 0.94 5.10
CA VAL A 25 0.49 -0.14 4.12
C VAL A 25 -0.54 0.14 3.02
N ARG A 26 -1.72 0.70 3.36
CA ARG A 26 -2.72 1.10 2.36
C ARG A 26 -2.23 2.22 1.44
N ILE A 27 -1.45 3.18 1.94
CA ILE A 27 -0.80 4.21 1.12
C ILE A 27 0.20 3.57 0.15
N MET A 28 1.05 2.66 0.64
CA MET A 28 2.02 1.96 -0.22
C MET A 28 1.33 1.11 -1.30
N ALA A 29 0.18 0.52 -0.98
CA ALA A 29 -0.66 -0.20 -1.93
C ALA A 29 -1.46 0.71 -2.88
N GLY A 30 -1.28 2.04 -2.84
CA GLY A 30 -2.03 2.98 -3.70
C GLY A 30 -3.51 3.13 -3.35
N LEU A 31 -3.95 2.64 -2.17
CA LEU A 31 -5.35 2.66 -1.75
C LEU A 31 -5.78 4.01 -1.16
N ILE A 32 -4.85 4.74 -0.54
CA ILE A 32 -5.08 6.10 -0.02
C ILE A 32 -4.29 7.08 -0.91
N PRO A 33 -4.87 8.22 -1.33
CA PRO A 33 -6.21 8.75 -0.99
C PRO A 33 -7.32 8.34 -1.96
N LYS A 34 -7.00 7.57 -3.02
CA LYS A 34 -7.94 7.32 -4.13
C LYS A 34 -9.18 6.50 -3.74
N PHE A 35 -9.04 5.53 -2.84
CA PHE A 35 -10.12 4.61 -2.45
C PHE A 35 -10.58 4.79 -1.00
N HIS A 36 -9.82 5.53 -0.19
CA HIS A 36 -10.13 5.86 1.19
C HIS A 36 -9.81 7.34 1.43
N HIS A 37 -10.74 8.07 2.06
CA HIS A 37 -10.57 9.50 2.34
C HIS A 37 -9.35 9.78 3.22
N GLY A 38 -8.59 10.81 2.85
CA GLY A 38 -7.45 11.31 3.61
C GLY A 38 -6.57 12.24 2.78
N GLU A 39 -5.73 13.04 3.45
CA GLU A 39 -4.67 13.81 2.81
C GLU A 39 -3.34 13.08 2.92
N LEU A 40 -2.61 12.94 1.80
CA LEU A 40 -1.23 12.49 1.81
C LEU A 40 -0.31 13.65 1.47
N ARG A 41 0.66 13.94 2.36
CA ARG A 41 1.74 14.90 2.12
C ARG A 41 3.07 14.14 2.09
N GLY A 42 3.92 14.48 1.13
CA GLY A 42 5.20 13.80 0.90
C GLY A 42 5.14 12.87 -0.31
N ASN A 43 6.09 11.95 -0.41
CA ASN A 43 6.27 11.09 -1.58
C ASN A 43 6.39 9.63 -1.13
N VAL A 44 5.73 8.73 -1.85
CA VAL A 44 5.79 7.29 -1.61
C VAL A 44 6.01 6.59 -2.95
N ARG A 45 6.98 5.67 -2.99
CA ARG A 45 7.29 4.90 -4.19
C ARG A 45 7.37 3.40 -3.90
N VAL A 46 6.79 2.59 -4.77
CA VAL A 46 6.85 1.13 -4.71
C VAL A 46 7.32 0.61 -6.07
N GLY A 47 8.38 -0.21 -6.09
CA GLY A 47 8.98 -0.66 -7.35
C GLY A 47 9.45 0.49 -8.26
N GLY A 48 9.79 1.66 -7.69
CA GLY A 48 10.13 2.88 -8.44
C GLY A 48 8.92 3.70 -8.92
N ILE A 49 7.70 3.22 -8.75
CA ILE A 49 6.46 3.87 -9.19
C ILE A 49 5.96 4.81 -8.10
N ASP A 50 5.63 6.04 -8.46
CA ASP A 50 4.97 7.01 -7.58
C ASP A 50 3.50 6.60 -7.37
N VAL A 51 3.16 6.24 -6.14
CA VAL A 51 1.84 5.68 -5.80
C VAL A 51 0.70 6.69 -5.96
N LEU A 52 0.99 7.99 -5.90
CA LEU A 52 -0.03 9.04 -6.08
C LEU A 52 -0.31 9.30 -7.56
N LYS A 53 0.73 9.24 -8.38
CA LYS A 53 0.62 9.54 -9.82
C LYS A 53 0.09 8.35 -10.62
N LYS A 54 0.51 7.13 -10.27
CA LYS A 54 0.19 5.90 -11.02
C LYS A 54 -0.19 4.73 -10.09
N PRO A 55 -1.24 4.86 -9.27
CA PRO A 55 -1.64 3.79 -8.34
C PRO A 55 -1.97 2.46 -9.05
N GLU A 56 -2.52 2.51 -10.26
CA GLU A 56 -2.82 1.33 -11.09
C GLU A 56 -1.56 0.52 -11.46
N GLU A 57 -0.45 1.19 -11.71
CA GLU A 57 0.82 0.52 -12.03
C GLU A 57 1.41 -0.17 -10.79
N VAL A 58 1.11 0.33 -9.59
CA VAL A 58 1.55 -0.31 -8.33
C VAL A 58 0.95 -1.70 -8.19
N PHE A 59 -0.32 -1.90 -8.57
CA PHE A 59 -0.99 -3.21 -8.48
C PHE A 59 -0.39 -4.28 -9.41
N LYS A 60 0.34 -3.86 -10.45
CA LYS A 60 1.05 -4.78 -11.35
C LYS A 60 2.32 -5.33 -10.73
N VAL A 61 2.95 -4.58 -9.81
CA VAL A 61 4.25 -4.92 -9.21
C VAL A 61 4.19 -5.28 -7.73
N ALA A 62 3.07 -5.00 -7.05
CA ALA A 62 2.90 -5.25 -5.63
C ALA A 62 1.61 -6.04 -5.35
N GLY A 63 1.72 -7.05 -4.48
CA GLY A 63 0.57 -7.74 -3.89
C GLY A 63 0.20 -7.11 -2.55
N PHE A 64 -1.10 -7.08 -2.24
CA PHE A 64 -1.60 -6.64 -0.95
C PHE A 64 -2.54 -7.69 -0.37
N ILE A 65 -2.33 -8.02 0.91
CA ILE A 65 -3.18 -8.92 1.69
C ILE A 65 -3.82 -8.06 2.78
N PHE A 66 -5.14 -8.09 2.84
CA PHE A 66 -5.93 -7.41 3.86
C PHE A 66 -5.84 -8.18 5.20
N GLU A 67 -6.06 -7.46 6.30
CA GLU A 67 -6.07 -8.02 7.66
C GLU A 67 -7.03 -9.21 7.80
N ASP A 68 -8.10 -9.22 7.01
CA ASP A 68 -9.00 -10.36 6.80
C ASP A 68 -8.59 -11.09 5.50
N PRO A 69 -8.03 -12.30 5.59
CA PRO A 69 -7.57 -13.07 4.42
C PRO A 69 -8.68 -13.37 3.41
N GLU A 70 -9.93 -13.59 3.86
CA GLU A 70 -11.05 -13.91 2.97
C GLU A 70 -11.38 -12.71 2.06
N ARG A 71 -11.30 -11.50 2.60
CA ARG A 71 -11.46 -10.25 1.82
C ARG A 71 -10.33 -10.03 0.81
N SER A 72 -9.17 -10.63 1.03
CA SER A 72 -8.01 -10.49 0.14
C SER A 72 -8.22 -11.20 -1.19
N ILE A 73 -8.83 -12.38 -1.18
CA ILE A 73 -9.08 -13.18 -2.39
C ILE A 73 -10.01 -12.41 -3.34
N PHE A 74 -11.07 -11.81 -2.81
CA PHE A 74 -12.05 -11.10 -3.63
C PHE A 74 -11.55 -9.74 -4.15
N ARG A 75 -10.81 -8.96 -3.33
CA ARG A 75 -10.37 -7.60 -3.72
C ARG A 75 -9.10 -7.55 -4.54
N THR A 76 -8.13 -8.44 -4.28
CA THR A 76 -6.86 -8.43 -5.04
C THR A 76 -7.09 -8.82 -6.50
N MET A 77 -8.10 -9.64 -6.78
CA MET A 77 -8.54 -9.92 -8.14
C MET A 77 -9.13 -8.67 -8.81
N GLN A 78 -10.05 -7.95 -8.17
CA GLN A 78 -10.66 -6.74 -8.77
C GLN A 78 -9.70 -5.58 -9.01
N LEU A 79 -8.69 -5.41 -8.16
CA LEU A 79 -7.66 -4.38 -8.34
C LEU A 79 -6.72 -4.67 -9.53
N ARG A 80 -6.68 -5.91 -10.02
CA ARG A 80 -5.90 -6.32 -11.21
C ARG A 80 -6.68 -6.28 -12.52
N VAL A 81 -8.00 -6.09 -12.49
CA VAL A 81 -8.87 -6.04 -13.70
C VAL A 81 -9.30 -4.61 -14.04
N LYS A 82 -8.89 -3.61 -13.26
CA LYS A 82 -9.01 -2.18 -13.60
C LYS A 82 -7.67 -1.65 -14.08
#